data_AF-A0A7K2J446-F1
#
_entry.id   AF-A0A7K2J446-F1
#
_cell.length_a   1.000
_cell.length_b   1.000
_cell.length_c   1.000
_cell.angle_alpha   90.00
_cell.angle_beta   90.00
_cell.angle_gamma   90.00
#
_symmetry.space_group_name_H-M   'P 1'
#
loop_
_entity.id
_entity.type
_entity.pdbx_description
1 polymer ?
#
loop_
_entity_poly.entity_id
_entity_poly.type
_entity_poly.pdbx_seq_one_letter_code
_entity_poly.pdbx_strand_id
1 'polypeptide(L)'
;MSSGTGDLLAGGADGPGRLRALTSVVLDTLETAARARGGPLPAGGPNAVARRTAALCDAVLPEEGVGAEAALADLVRAVAEG
;
A
#
# COMPACT_ATOMS: atom_id res chain seq x y z
N MET A 1 -25.90 -7.12 9.00
CA MET A 1 -25.33 -6.97 10.36
C MET A 1 -24.66 -5.60 10.42
N SER A 2 -25.16 -4.73 11.30
CA SER A 2 -24.73 -3.35 11.63
C SER A 2 -23.88 -2.57 10.61
N SER A 3 -24.46 -2.12 9.48
CA SER A 3 -23.86 -1.02 8.69
C SER A 3 -24.33 0.31 9.26
N GLY A 4 -23.63 0.81 10.27
CA GLY A 4 -23.94 2.11 10.88
C GLY A 4 -22.67 2.74 11.40
N THR A 5 -22.14 3.74 10.68
CA THR A 5 -21.09 4.70 11.06
C THR A 5 -19.73 4.14 11.54
N GLY A 6 -19.64 3.00 12.25
CA GLY A 6 -18.41 2.36 12.73
C GLY A 6 -17.52 1.77 11.62
N ASP A 7 -18.07 1.52 10.43
CA ASP A 7 -17.28 1.14 9.26
C ASP A 7 -16.77 2.34 8.44
N LEU A 8 -17.17 3.56 8.78
CA LEU A 8 -16.69 4.75 8.08
C LEU A 8 -15.25 5.06 8.50
N LEU A 9 -14.33 5.08 7.53
CA LEU A 9 -12.91 5.35 7.76
C LEU A 9 -12.65 6.72 8.40
N ALA A 10 -13.19 7.80 7.85
CA ALA A 10 -12.91 9.16 8.34
C ALA A 10 -14.13 9.84 8.99
N GLY A 11 -15.34 9.29 8.76
CA GLY A 11 -16.60 9.85 9.28
C GLY A 11 -17.18 9.11 10.48
N GLY A 12 -16.54 8.02 10.92
CA GLY A 12 -17.01 7.15 11.99
C GLY A 12 -16.36 7.41 13.33
N ALA A 13 -17.02 7.00 14.43
CA ALA A 13 -16.45 7.07 15.78
C ALA A 13 -15.13 6.29 15.90
N ASP A 14 -15.02 5.16 15.20
CA ASP A 14 -13.82 4.32 15.14
C ASP A 14 -12.82 4.76 14.06
N GLY A 15 -13.18 5.77 13.27
CA GLY A 15 -12.44 6.21 12.09
C GLY A 15 -10.96 6.55 12.34
N PRO A 16 -10.64 7.37 13.36
CA PRO A 16 -9.25 7.67 13.71
C PRO A 16 -8.40 6.43 14.01
N GLY A 17 -8.98 5.38 14.60
CA GLY A 17 -8.30 4.11 14.86
C GLY A 17 -7.98 3.36 13.56
N ARG A 18 -8.94 3.32 12.64
CA ARG A 18 -8.77 2.67 11.33
C ARG A 18 -7.76 3.42 10.45
N LEU A 19 -7.83 4.74 10.42
CA LEU A 19 -6.84 5.57 9.72
C LEU A 19 -5.45 5.40 10.29
N ARG A 20 -5.31 5.29 11.62
CA ARG A 20 -4.03 5.02 12.27
C ARG A 20 -3.44 3.70 11.79
N ALA A 21 -4.23 2.63 11.74
CA ALA A 21 -3.77 1.32 11.25
C ALA A 21 -3.26 1.39 9.80
N LEU A 22 -4.03 1.98 8.89
CA LEU A 22 -3.62 2.12 7.48
C LEU A 22 -2.39 3.03 7.33
N THR A 23 -2.31 4.10 8.11
CA THR A 23 -1.15 5.00 8.10
C THR A 23 0.11 4.30 8.60
N SER A 24 0.00 3.47 9.64
CA SER A 24 1.11 2.65 10.13
C SER A 24 1.63 1.71 9.05
N VAL A 25 0.74 1.01 8.32
CA VAL A 25 1.14 0.16 7.18
C VAL A 25 1.95 0.95 6.14
N VAL A 26 1.50 2.16 5.79
CA VAL A 26 2.21 3.02 4.83
C VAL A 26 3.59 3.38 5.37
N LEU A 27 3.70 3.86 6.61
CA LEU A 27 4.96 4.31 7.19
C LEU A 27 5.97 3.16 7.35
N ASP A 28 5.53 2.00 7.84
CA ASP A 28 6.37 0.81 8.02
C ASP A 28 6.87 0.28 6.65
N THR A 29 5.98 0.26 5.65
CA THR A 29 6.34 -0.15 4.30
C THR A 29 7.33 0.84 3.66
N LEU A 30 7.11 2.15 3.81
CA LEU A 30 8.04 3.17 3.32
C LEU A 30 9.43 2.99 3.93
N GLU A 31 9.51 2.73 5.23
CA GLU A 31 10.78 2.58 5.94
C GLU A 31 11.60 1.40 5.38
N THR A 32 10.94 0.27 5.11
CA THR A 32 11.60 -0.93 4.57
C THR A 32 11.94 -0.78 3.08
N ALA A 33 10.98 -0.35 2.26
CA ALA A 33 11.11 -0.24 0.81
C ALA A 33 12.10 0.86 0.39
N ALA A 34 12.14 1.99 1.09
CA ALA A 34 13.11 3.05 0.80
C ALA A 34 14.56 2.60 1.04
N ARG A 35 14.79 1.73 2.04
CA ARG A 35 16.10 1.11 2.27
C ARG A 35 16.45 0.11 1.17
N ALA A 36 15.47 -0.69 0.73
CA ALA A 36 15.66 -1.65 -0.36
C ALA A 36 16.05 -0.97 -1.69
N ARG A 37 15.55 0.24 -1.96
CA ARG A 37 15.96 1.05 -3.12
C ARG A 37 17.46 1.39 -3.13
N GLY A 38 18.08 1.57 -1.95
CA GLY A 38 19.53 1.72 -1.79
C GLY A 38 20.17 2.96 -2.44
N GLY A 39 19.38 3.92 -2.95
CA GLY A 39 19.89 5.10 -3.66
C GLY A 39 18.79 6.05 -4.16
N PRO A 40 19.16 7.13 -4.87
CA PRO A 40 18.20 8.10 -5.41
C PRO A 40 17.37 7.55 -6.57
N LEU A 41 17.84 6.49 -7.24
CA LEU A 41 17.17 5.83 -8.36
C LEU A 41 17.11 4.31 -8.14
N PRO A 42 16.04 3.64 -8.60
CA PRO A 42 15.94 2.19 -8.53
C PRO A 42 16.93 1.48 -9.45
N ALA A 43 17.39 0.30 -9.01
CA ALA A 43 18.25 -0.56 -9.83
C ALA A 43 17.49 -1.20 -11.01
N GLY A 44 18.20 -1.47 -12.10
CA GLY A 44 17.71 -2.26 -13.24
C GLY A 44 17.01 -1.48 -14.36
N GLY A 45 16.88 -0.15 -14.22
CA GLY A 45 16.29 0.72 -15.25
C GLY A 45 14.78 0.56 -15.45
N PRO A 46 14.17 1.32 -16.37
CA PRO A 46 12.71 1.44 -16.48
C PRO A 46 11.95 0.13 -16.70
N ASN A 47 12.51 -0.80 -17.48
CA ASN A 47 11.85 -2.09 -17.75
C ASN A 47 11.83 -3.01 -16.52
N ALA A 48 12.86 -2.95 -15.66
CA ALA A 48 12.88 -3.73 -14.43
C ALA A 48 11.90 -3.16 -13.38
N VAL A 49 11.80 -1.83 -13.31
CA VAL A 49 10.80 -1.10 -12.54
C VAL A 49 9.40 -1.51 -12.98
N ALA A 50 9.07 -1.36 -14.27
CA ALA A 50 7.75 -1.67 -14.80
C ALA A 50 7.30 -3.12 -14.51
N ARG A 51 8.22 -4.09 -14.64
CA ARG A 51 7.95 -5.49 -14.33
C ARG A 51 7.69 -5.72 -12.83
N ARG A 52 8.46 -5.10 -11.94
CA ARG A 52 8.27 -5.22 -10.49
C ARG A 52 6.97 -4.56 -10.05
N THR A 53 6.66 -3.37 -10.57
CA THR A 53 5.39 -2.69 -10.33
C THR A 53 4.21 -3.55 -10.78
N ALA A 54 4.26 -4.13 -11.98
CA ALA A 54 3.22 -5.03 -12.44
C ALA A 54 3.08 -6.26 -11.53
N ALA A 55 4.19 -6.87 -11.11
CA ALA A 55 4.13 -8.03 -10.22
C ALA A 55 3.54 -7.73 -8.84
N LEU A 56 3.71 -6.51 -8.32
CA LEU A 56 3.18 -6.11 -7.01
C LEU A 56 1.72 -5.65 -7.09
N CYS A 57 1.33 -5.01 -8.19
CA CYS A 57 0.04 -4.33 -8.30
C CYS A 57 -0.97 -5.05 -9.20
N ASP A 58 -0.61 -6.15 -9.87
CA ASP A 58 -1.54 -6.90 -10.72
C ASP A 58 -2.29 -7.99 -9.92
N ALA A 59 -3.61 -8.14 -10.04
CA ALA A 59 -4.53 -7.27 -10.78
C ALA A 59 -4.81 -5.96 -10.03
N VAL A 60 -4.77 -4.83 -10.74
CA VAL A 60 -5.01 -3.49 -10.13
C VAL A 60 -6.41 -3.40 -9.53
N LEU A 61 -7.38 -4.03 -10.17
CA LEU A 61 -8.75 -4.18 -9.69
C LEU A 61 -9.14 -5.66 -9.82
N PRO A 62 -8.82 -6.48 -8.81
CA PRO A 62 -9.20 -7.89 -8.82
C PRO A 62 -10.71 -8.03 -8.61
N GLU A 63 -11.27 -9.15 -9.08
CA GLU A 63 -12.68 -9.50 -8.83
C GLU A 63 -12.99 -9.56 -7.32
N GLU A 64 -12.02 -10.02 -6.53
CA GLU A 64 -12.07 -10.06 -5.07
C GLU A 64 -10.93 -9.22 -4.49
N GLY A 65 -11.27 -8.23 -3.66
CA GLY A 65 -10.28 -7.36 -3.04
C GLY A 65 -9.38 -8.11 -2.04
N VAL A 66 -8.08 -7.83 -2.09
CA VAL A 66 -7.06 -8.41 -1.18
C VAL A 66 -7.03 -7.74 0.20
N GLY A 67 -7.89 -6.75 0.43
CA GLY A 67 -7.92 -5.93 1.65
C GLY A 67 -7.03 -4.68 1.57
N ALA A 68 -7.43 -3.63 2.28
CA ALA A 68 -6.80 -2.30 2.17
C ALA A 68 -5.35 -2.28 2.66
N GLU A 69 -5.02 -3.03 3.71
CA GLU A 69 -3.66 -3.09 4.27
C GLU A 69 -2.68 -3.75 3.28
N ALA A 70 -3.03 -4.92 2.74
CA ALA A 70 -2.20 -5.62 1.76
C ALA A 70 -2.04 -4.78 0.48
N ALA A 71 -3.14 -4.22 -0.04
CA ALA A 71 -3.10 -3.37 -1.23
C ALA A 71 -2.24 -2.10 -1.02
N LEU A 72 -2.34 -1.44 0.14
CA LEU A 72 -1.49 -0.29 0.46
C LEU A 72 -0.02 -0.68 0.59
N ALA A 73 0.28 -1.82 1.24
CA ALA A 73 1.65 -2.29 1.37
C ALA A 73 2.29 -2.55 0.00
N ASP A 74 1.59 -3.21 -0.93
CA ASP A 74 2.14 -3.51 -2.25
C ASP A 74 2.31 -2.25 -3.11
N LEU A 75 1.33 -1.33 -3.06
CA LEU A 75 1.42 -0.05 -3.76
C LEU A 75 2.58 0.80 -3.23
N VAL A 76 2.68 0.96 -1.91
CA VAL A 76 3.75 1.74 -1.27
C VAL A 76 5.11 1.10 -1.55
N ARG A 77 5.21 -0.23 -1.53
CA ARG A 77 6.44 -0.95 -1.89
C ARG A 77 6.83 -0.66 -3.33
N ALA A 78 5.90 -0.78 -4.28
CA ALA A 78 6.18 -0.50 -5.69
C ALA A 78 6.68 0.94 -5.91
N VAL A 79 6.08 1.92 -5.22
CA VAL A 79 6.48 3.33 -5.32
C VAL A 79 7.84 3.59 -4.66
N ALA A 80 8.07 3.01 -3.48
CA ALA A 80 9.26 3.30 -2.68
C ALA A 80 10.50 2.52 -3.12
N GLU A 81 10.36 1.28 -3.58
CA GLU A 81 11.50 0.55 -4.15
C GLU A 81 11.90 1.14 -5.51
N GLY A 82 10.91 1.63 -6.27
CA GLY A 82 11.07 2.00 -7.67
C GLY A 82 11.23 0.78 -8.55
#